data_AF-A0A1W4XAL9-F1
#
_entry.id   AF-A0A1W4XAL9-F1
#
_cell.length_a   1.000
_cell.length_b   1.000
_cell.length_c   1.000
_cell.angle_alpha   90.00
_cell.angle_beta   90.00
_cell.angle_gamma   90.00
#
_symmetry.space_group_name_H-M   'P 1'
#
loop_
_entity.id
_entity.type
_entity.pdbx_description
1 polymer ?
#
loop_
_entity_poly.entity_id
_entity_poly.type
_entity_poly.pdbx_seq_one_letter_code
_entity_poly.pdbx_strand_id
1 'polypeptide(L)'
;MFQTNPNPVAIPTEPAVVVNNVENKNKYFWSTVFVRDISGAEKSLMKLRGLTATEVEVELRTIINEIENERQKGKTIKQLFQSRPVRKSLVMTLCLVAFQQLSGVEVVRLNMYSTFTTINSKLSETTFGIITGGIQVVASTIPPLIVDRYGRKLLLFVSGMGIIVGNAFLGIYHYAIEHDVYVIRRWIPIASLTLFEFAFNLGYGPLPWTIMGEVFYATIRPLAAMITTMFCYIIGFSVSFVTPVLTSELGTGNTFWIFSIFGFIGAFFTELYMFETKQKSLGDIQDELNQ
;
A
#
# COMPACT_ATOMS: atom_id res chain seq x y z
N MET A 1 16.22 39.03 -54.89
CA MET A 1 16.20 37.54 -54.84
C MET A 1 17.29 37.16 -53.86
N PHE A 2 17.02 36.55 -52.71
CA PHE A 2 16.41 35.24 -52.56
C PHE A 2 15.51 35.14 -51.32
N GLN A 3 14.44 34.37 -51.50
CA GLN A 3 13.38 34.05 -50.55
C GLN A 3 13.85 33.01 -49.51
N THR A 4 13.30 33.14 -48.31
CA THR A 4 13.26 32.16 -47.23
C THR A 4 12.42 30.94 -47.62
N ASN A 5 12.91 29.73 -47.37
CA ASN A 5 12.08 28.51 -47.37
C ASN A 5 12.22 27.77 -46.02
N PRO A 6 11.14 27.59 -45.24
CA PRO A 6 11.09 26.74 -44.06
C PRO A 6 10.50 25.37 -44.42
N ASN A 7 11.23 24.27 -44.22
CA ASN A 7 10.67 22.92 -44.28
C ASN A 7 10.79 22.24 -42.90
N PRO A 8 9.68 21.83 -42.27
CA PRO A 8 9.72 20.92 -41.13
C PRO A 8 9.96 19.48 -41.61
N VAL A 9 10.76 18.74 -40.83
CA VAL A 9 11.10 17.33 -41.06
C VAL A 9 9.84 16.46 -40.94
N ALA A 10 9.49 15.74 -42.01
CA ALA A 10 8.34 14.85 -42.05
C ALA A 10 8.58 13.56 -41.24
N ILE A 11 7.58 13.16 -40.44
CA ILE A 11 7.53 11.87 -39.73
C ILE A 11 6.81 10.86 -40.64
N PRO A 12 7.28 9.59 -40.79
CA PRO A 12 6.66 8.62 -41.68
C PRO A 12 5.26 8.21 -41.20
N THR A 13 4.26 8.32 -42.09
CA THR A 13 2.91 7.79 -41.90
C THR A 13 2.83 6.34 -42.38
N GLU A 14 2.90 5.38 -41.47
CA GLU A 14 2.43 4.01 -41.73
C GLU A 14 0.94 3.86 -41.37
N PRO A 15 0.20 2.96 -42.04
CA PRO A 15 -1.26 3.02 -42.09
C PRO A 15 -1.91 2.69 -40.75
N ALA A 16 -2.90 3.51 -40.40
CA ALA A 16 -3.79 3.31 -39.28
C ALA A 16 -4.45 1.93 -39.36
N VAL A 17 -4.15 1.06 -38.40
CA VAL A 17 -4.98 -0.11 -38.13
C VAL A 17 -6.29 0.41 -37.57
N VAL A 18 -7.30 0.46 -38.43
CA VAL A 18 -8.68 0.82 -38.11
C VAL A 18 -9.23 -0.24 -37.15
N VAL A 19 -9.17 0.04 -35.85
CA VAL A 19 -9.99 -0.67 -34.86
C VAL A 19 -11.36 -0.01 -34.88
N ASN A 20 -12.24 -0.53 -35.73
CA ASN A 20 -13.65 -0.14 -35.77
C ASN A 20 -14.35 -0.55 -34.47
N ASN A 21 -15.19 0.37 -33.98
CA ASN A 21 -16.28 0.19 -33.02
C ASN A 21 -15.93 -0.38 -31.63
N VAL A 22 -15.64 0.51 -30.69
CA VAL A 22 -16.25 0.44 -29.35
C VAL A 22 -16.65 1.84 -28.92
N GLU A 23 -17.96 2.10 -28.92
CA GLU A 23 -18.59 3.22 -28.23
C GLU A 23 -18.26 3.14 -26.73
N ASN A 24 -17.29 3.93 -26.26
CA ASN A 24 -17.16 4.23 -24.84
C ASN A 24 -16.41 5.55 -24.62
N LYS A 25 -17.11 6.65 -24.88
CA LYS A 25 -16.61 8.04 -24.83
C LYS A 25 -16.20 8.56 -23.44
N ASN A 26 -15.89 7.71 -22.46
CA ASN A 26 -15.62 8.18 -21.09
C ASN A 26 -14.60 7.40 -20.25
N LYS A 27 -13.73 6.58 -20.84
CA LYS A 27 -12.83 5.75 -20.01
C LYS A 27 -11.37 6.15 -20.08
N TYR A 28 -11.01 7.08 -19.20
CA TYR A 28 -9.70 7.23 -18.54
C TYR A 28 -8.51 7.68 -19.39
N PHE A 29 -7.79 8.69 -18.88
CA PHE A 29 -6.49 9.20 -19.36
C PHE A 29 -5.48 8.11 -19.73
N TRP A 30 -5.48 7.00 -18.98
CA TRP A 30 -4.58 5.87 -19.27
C TRP A 30 -4.97 5.11 -20.53
N SER A 31 -6.25 5.00 -20.90
CA SER A 31 -6.62 4.36 -22.16
C SER A 31 -6.17 5.20 -23.35
N THR A 32 -6.31 6.53 -23.31
CA THR A 32 -5.89 7.41 -24.40
C THR A 32 -4.37 7.48 -24.56
N VAL A 33 -3.62 7.54 -23.46
CA VAL A 33 -2.14 7.51 -23.47
C VAL A 33 -1.60 6.16 -23.95
N PHE A 34 -2.17 5.03 -23.51
CA PHE A 34 -1.72 3.71 -23.99
C PHE A 34 -2.18 3.40 -25.43
N VAL A 35 -3.24 4.06 -25.93
CA VAL A 35 -3.84 3.83 -27.26
C VAL A 35 -3.34 4.83 -28.33
N ARG A 36 -2.31 5.63 -28.04
CA ARG A 36 -1.73 6.66 -28.97
C ARG A 36 -2.66 7.85 -29.27
N ASP A 37 -3.70 8.08 -28.46
CA ASP A 37 -4.54 9.29 -28.59
C ASP A 37 -3.97 10.43 -27.73
N ILE A 38 -2.95 11.10 -28.28
CA ILE A 38 -2.26 12.24 -27.64
C ILE A 38 -3.25 13.40 -27.40
N SER A 39 -4.14 13.65 -28.36
CA SER A 39 -5.16 14.70 -28.27
C SER A 39 -6.20 14.44 -27.18
N GLY A 40 -6.58 13.17 -26.99
CA GLY A 40 -7.47 12.74 -25.90
C GLY A 40 -6.78 12.78 -24.52
N ALA A 41 -5.49 12.44 -24.47
CA ALA A 41 -4.66 12.57 -23.27
C ALA A 41 -4.52 14.04 -22.83
N GLU A 42 -4.23 14.95 -23.75
CA GLU A 42 -4.12 16.39 -23.51
C GLU A 42 -5.42 16.96 -22.91
N LYS A 43 -6.56 16.72 -23.56
CA LYS A 43 -7.88 17.18 -23.06
C LYS A 43 -8.22 16.63 -21.67
N SER A 44 -7.87 15.37 -21.42
CA SER A 44 -8.09 14.75 -20.11
C SER A 44 -7.17 15.34 -19.05
N LEU A 45 -5.90 15.60 -19.37
CA LEU A 45 -4.93 16.21 -18.47
C LEU A 45 -5.34 17.66 -18.14
N MET A 46 -5.75 18.45 -19.14
CA MET A 46 -6.29 19.80 -18.95
C MET A 46 -7.48 19.78 -17.99
N LYS A 47 -8.43 18.85 -18.18
CA LYS A 47 -9.62 18.74 -17.32
C LYS A 47 -9.30 18.29 -15.89
N LEU A 48 -8.37 17.34 -15.72
CA LEU A 48 -8.04 16.77 -14.41
C LEU A 48 -7.12 17.65 -13.58
N ARG A 49 -6.19 18.36 -14.24
CA ARG A 49 -5.20 19.22 -13.58
C ARG A 49 -5.62 20.67 -13.49
N GLY A 50 -6.58 21.11 -14.31
CA GLY A 50 -6.97 22.52 -14.40
C GLY A 50 -5.85 23.42 -14.96
N LEU A 51 -4.90 22.83 -15.68
CA LEU A 51 -3.71 23.51 -16.21
C LEU A 51 -3.98 24.14 -17.58
N THR A 52 -3.13 25.10 -17.95
CA THR A 52 -3.12 25.70 -19.29
C THR A 52 -2.56 24.72 -20.33
N ALA A 53 -2.91 24.92 -21.61
CA ALA A 53 -2.44 24.04 -22.70
C ALA A 53 -0.90 23.92 -22.75
N THR A 54 -0.19 25.00 -22.47
CA THR A 54 1.27 25.05 -22.43
C THR A 54 1.88 24.23 -21.28
N GLU A 55 1.28 24.26 -20.10
CA GLU A 55 1.75 23.46 -18.95
C GLU A 55 1.46 21.98 -19.17
N VAL A 56 0.31 21.67 -19.75
CA VAL A 56 -0.07 20.30 -20.13
C VAL A 56 0.87 19.74 -21.19
N GLU A 57 1.30 20.54 -22.17
CA GLU A 57 2.23 20.07 -23.21
C GLU A 57 3.57 19.62 -22.61
N VAL A 58 4.09 20.34 -21.61
CA VAL A 58 5.34 19.99 -20.91
C VAL A 58 5.18 18.70 -20.10
N GLU A 59 4.11 18.57 -19.33
CA GLU A 59 3.83 17.35 -18.55
C GLU A 59 3.60 16.14 -19.48
N LEU A 60 2.84 16.34 -20.57
CA LEU A 60 2.55 15.29 -21.56
C LEU A 60 3.81 14.81 -22.28
N ARG A 61 4.71 15.72 -22.67
CA ARG A 61 6.02 15.34 -23.25
C ARG A 61 6.86 14.52 -22.27
N THR A 62 6.84 14.87 -20.99
CA THR A 62 7.55 14.13 -19.93
C THR A 62 7.00 12.71 -19.81
N ILE A 63 5.68 12.57 -19.73
CA ILE A 63 4.99 11.27 -19.65
C ILE A 63 5.27 10.42 -20.90
N ILE A 64 5.22 11.00 -22.10
CA ILE A 64 5.50 10.28 -23.36
C ILE A 64 6.95 9.78 -23.36
N ASN A 65 7.92 10.61 -22.97
CA ASN A 65 9.32 10.21 -22.90
C ASN A 65 9.57 9.08 -21.89
N GLU A 66 8.90 9.11 -20.74
CA GLU A 66 8.96 8.02 -19.76
C GLU A 66 8.40 6.72 -20.33
N ILE A 67 7.24 6.76 -20.99
CA ILE A 67 6.61 5.58 -21.61
C ILE A 67 7.46 5.01 -22.74
N GLU A 68 8.07 5.86 -23.58
CA GLU A 68 8.91 5.42 -24.69
C GLU A 68 10.20 4.76 -24.17
N ASN A 69 10.82 5.36 -23.14
CA ASN A 69 11.97 4.79 -22.44
C ASN A 69 11.63 3.47 -21.72
N GLU A 70 10.41 3.32 -21.23
CA GLU A 70 9.93 2.07 -20.61
C GLU A 70 9.61 0.99 -21.66
N ARG A 71 9.04 1.35 -22.82
CA ARG A 71 8.70 0.39 -23.90
C ARG A 71 9.94 -0.34 -24.42
N GLN A 72 11.06 0.37 -24.54
CA GLN A 72 12.35 -0.19 -24.94
C GLN A 72 12.82 -1.31 -23.99
N LYS A 73 12.35 -1.30 -22.74
CA LYS A 73 12.79 -2.24 -21.70
C LYS A 73 12.00 -3.54 -21.65
N GLY A 74 10.94 -3.75 -22.45
CA GLY A 74 10.14 -5.00 -22.51
C GLY A 74 9.20 -5.22 -21.31
N LYS A 75 8.38 -6.30 -21.32
CA LYS A 75 7.37 -6.63 -20.28
C LYS A 75 7.45 -8.08 -19.81
N THR A 76 8.58 -8.52 -19.27
CA THR A 76 8.78 -9.93 -18.88
C THR A 76 9.08 -10.07 -17.40
N ILE A 77 8.61 -11.17 -16.78
CA ILE A 77 8.89 -11.50 -15.36
C ILE A 77 10.39 -11.46 -15.05
N LYS A 78 11.24 -11.84 -16.01
CA LYS A 78 12.70 -11.74 -15.87
C LYS A 78 13.19 -10.33 -15.52
N GLN A 79 12.49 -9.28 -15.94
CA GLN A 79 12.90 -7.89 -15.71
C GLN A 79 12.73 -7.44 -14.26
N LEU A 80 11.81 -8.06 -13.52
CA LEU A 80 11.70 -7.85 -12.07
C LEU A 80 12.97 -8.25 -11.33
N PHE A 81 13.71 -9.21 -11.87
CA PHE A 81 14.92 -9.76 -11.27
C PHE A 81 16.22 -9.30 -11.94
N GLN A 82 16.14 -8.64 -13.11
CA GLN A 82 17.32 -8.22 -13.87
C GLN A 82 17.92 -6.91 -13.38
N SER A 83 17.10 -5.92 -13.00
CA SER A 83 17.61 -4.62 -12.55
C SER A 83 17.69 -4.54 -11.03
N ARG A 84 18.81 -4.02 -10.51
CA ARG A 84 19.04 -3.86 -9.07
C ARG A 84 17.95 -3.02 -8.39
N PRO A 85 17.51 -1.88 -8.96
CA PRO A 85 16.45 -1.07 -8.36
C PRO A 85 15.13 -1.79 -8.26
N VAL A 86 14.67 -2.43 -9.34
CA VAL A 86 13.38 -3.13 -9.36
C VAL A 86 13.38 -4.29 -8.38
N ARG A 87 14.51 -5.00 -8.25
CA ARG A 87 14.66 -6.06 -7.25
C ARG A 87 14.61 -5.50 -5.83
N LYS A 88 15.29 -4.39 -5.54
CA LYS A 88 15.23 -3.75 -4.22
C LYS A 88 13.81 -3.23 -3.90
N SER A 89 13.13 -2.61 -4.86
CA SER A 89 11.72 -2.22 -4.75
C SER A 89 10.83 -3.41 -4.42
N LEU A 90 11.01 -4.54 -5.14
CA LEU A 90 10.24 -5.76 -4.92
C LEU A 90 10.49 -6.36 -3.54
N VAL A 91 11.74 -6.47 -3.11
CA VAL A 91 12.06 -6.94 -1.75
C VAL A 91 11.44 -6.03 -0.71
N MET A 92 11.53 -4.70 -0.88
CA MET A 92 10.93 -3.74 0.03
C MET A 92 9.41 -3.91 0.13
N THR A 93 8.69 -3.96 -1.00
CA THR A 93 7.23 -4.13 -0.99
C THR A 93 6.80 -5.47 -0.43
N LEU A 94 7.52 -6.56 -0.74
CA LEU A 94 7.26 -7.89 -0.18
C LEU A 94 7.48 -7.91 1.33
N CYS A 95 8.55 -7.31 1.84
CA CYS A 95 8.80 -7.20 3.27
C CYS A 95 7.72 -6.38 3.99
N LEU A 96 7.29 -5.24 3.41
CA LEU A 96 6.24 -4.41 4.00
C LEU A 96 4.92 -5.19 4.15
N VAL A 97 4.47 -5.90 3.10
CA VAL A 97 3.25 -6.71 3.19
C VAL A 97 3.43 -7.95 4.07
N ALA A 98 4.64 -8.52 4.16
CA ALA A 98 4.92 -9.59 5.11
C ALA A 98 4.75 -9.10 6.55
N PHE A 99 5.37 -7.98 6.92
CA PHE A 99 5.24 -7.42 8.28
C PHE A 99 3.81 -6.97 8.59
N GLN A 100 3.07 -6.49 7.58
CA GLN A 100 1.64 -6.20 7.70
C GLN A 100 0.81 -7.43 8.09
N GLN A 101 1.14 -8.61 7.55
CA GLN A 101 0.43 -9.86 7.86
C GLN A 101 0.96 -10.51 9.15
N LEU A 102 2.29 -10.53 9.34
CA LEU A 102 2.96 -11.07 10.52
C LEU A 102 2.67 -10.30 11.80
N SER A 103 2.21 -9.04 11.71
CA SER A 103 1.69 -8.31 12.86
C SER A 103 0.35 -8.88 13.39
N GLY A 104 -0.17 -9.93 12.75
CA GLY A 104 -1.36 -10.66 13.21
C GLY A 104 -2.66 -9.95 12.92
N VAL A 105 -2.70 -9.01 11.95
CA VAL A 105 -3.89 -8.16 11.74
C VAL A 105 -5.15 -8.96 11.45
N GLU A 106 -5.05 -10.01 10.63
CA GLU A 106 -6.20 -10.86 10.32
C GLU A 106 -6.65 -11.67 11.54
N VAL A 107 -5.68 -12.15 12.31
CA VAL A 107 -5.90 -12.92 13.54
C VAL A 107 -6.55 -12.07 14.63
N VAL A 108 -6.08 -10.83 14.82
CA VAL A 108 -6.65 -9.87 15.77
C VAL A 108 -8.11 -9.61 15.42
N ARG A 109 -8.44 -9.40 14.14
CA ARG A 109 -9.84 -9.19 13.70
C ARG A 109 -10.72 -10.41 13.91
N LEU A 110 -10.20 -11.61 13.64
CA LEU A 110 -10.94 -12.85 13.88
C LEU A 110 -11.18 -13.07 15.39
N ASN A 111 -10.17 -12.81 16.22
CA ASN A 111 -10.28 -12.94 17.69
C ASN A 111 -11.04 -11.79 18.35
N MET A 112 -11.28 -10.69 17.64
CA MET A 112 -12.03 -9.53 18.14
C MET A 112 -13.41 -9.94 18.68
N TYR A 113 -14.12 -10.80 17.96
CA TYR A 113 -15.44 -11.29 18.36
C TYR A 113 -15.37 -12.18 19.60
N SER A 114 -14.41 -13.12 19.65
CA SER A 114 -14.20 -14.01 20.80
C SER A 114 -13.80 -13.24 22.07
N THR A 115 -12.97 -12.21 21.91
CA THR A 115 -12.56 -11.34 23.02
C THR A 115 -13.76 -10.57 23.57
N PHE A 116 -14.66 -10.12 22.69
CA PHE A 116 -15.85 -9.38 23.07
C PHE A 116 -16.87 -10.25 23.84
N THR A 117 -17.12 -11.48 23.40
CA THR A 117 -18.03 -12.40 24.10
C THR A 117 -17.51 -12.75 25.50
N THR A 118 -16.20 -12.91 25.64
CA THR A 118 -15.53 -13.19 26.92
C THR A 118 -15.71 -12.07 27.95
N ILE A 119 -15.81 -10.81 27.50
CA ILE A 119 -15.97 -9.64 28.39
C ILE A 119 -17.37 -9.61 29.05
N ASN A 120 -18.33 -10.41 28.56
CA ASN A 120 -19.73 -10.43 29.01
C ASN A 120 -20.27 -9.00 29.15
N SER A 121 -20.01 -8.20 28.11
CA SER A 121 -20.45 -6.81 28.07
C SER A 121 -21.96 -6.79 27.82
N LYS A 122 -22.67 -5.81 28.37
CA LYS A 122 -24.12 -5.64 28.09
C LYS A 122 -24.41 -5.23 26.64
N LEU A 123 -23.38 -5.00 25.83
CA LEU A 123 -23.47 -4.60 24.44
C LEU A 123 -23.53 -5.84 23.55
N SER A 124 -24.33 -5.80 22.49
CA SER A 124 -24.35 -6.89 21.49
C SER A 124 -23.06 -6.90 20.66
N GLU A 125 -22.64 -8.08 20.20
CA GLU A 125 -21.50 -8.25 19.28
C GLU A 125 -21.64 -7.36 18.03
N THR A 126 -22.86 -7.25 17.51
CA THR A 126 -23.20 -6.40 16.36
C THR A 126 -22.93 -4.92 16.65
N THR A 127 -23.35 -4.42 17.81
CA THR A 127 -23.11 -3.02 18.21
C THR A 127 -21.62 -2.73 18.32
N PHE A 128 -20.85 -3.67 18.86
CA PHE A 128 -19.40 -3.53 18.96
C PHE A 128 -18.73 -3.47 17.59
N GLY A 129 -19.08 -4.38 16.68
CA GLY A 129 -18.59 -4.37 15.30
C GLY A 129 -18.91 -3.07 14.56
N ILE A 130 -20.10 -2.48 14.80
CA ILE A 130 -20.48 -1.17 14.25
C ILE A 130 -19.57 -0.05 14.80
N ILE A 131 -19.29 -0.05 16.10
CA ILE A 131 -18.42 0.95 16.72
C ILE A 131 -16.99 0.82 16.19
N THR A 132 -16.42 -0.38 16.17
CA THR A 132 -15.05 -0.62 15.67
C THR A 132 -14.95 -0.28 14.18
N GLY A 133 -15.97 -0.63 13.38
CA GLY A 133 -16.05 -0.24 11.97
C GLY A 133 -16.14 1.28 11.79
N GLY A 134 -16.90 1.98 12.63
CA GLY A 134 -16.95 3.45 12.62
C GLY A 134 -15.59 4.08 12.93
N ILE A 135 -14.89 3.56 13.94
CA ILE A 135 -13.52 3.98 14.28
C ILE A 135 -12.59 3.71 13.10
N GLN A 136 -12.70 2.56 12.44
CA GLN A 136 -11.90 2.21 11.27
C GLN A 136 -12.12 3.19 10.10
N VAL A 137 -13.37 3.59 9.84
CA VAL A 137 -13.69 4.59 8.81
C VAL A 137 -13.03 5.93 9.15
N VAL A 138 -13.15 6.39 10.39
CA VAL A 138 -12.52 7.65 10.83
C VAL A 138 -11.00 7.54 10.73
N ALA A 139 -10.40 6.46 11.23
CA ALA A 139 -8.96 6.21 11.17
C ALA A 139 -8.44 6.20 9.74
N SER A 140 -9.20 5.64 8.79
CA SER A 140 -8.79 5.52 7.38
C SER A 140 -8.87 6.83 6.60
N THR A 141 -9.64 7.81 7.07
CA THR A 141 -9.71 9.14 6.42
C THR A 141 -8.53 10.05 6.78
N ILE A 142 -7.83 9.75 7.88
CA ILE A 142 -6.69 10.54 8.36
C ILE A 142 -5.43 10.39 7.47
N PRO A 143 -4.94 9.17 7.12
CA PRO A 143 -3.70 9.01 6.36
C PRO A 143 -3.63 9.83 5.09
N PRO A 144 -4.65 9.85 4.19
CA PRO A 144 -4.60 10.65 2.98
C PRO A 144 -4.37 12.16 3.22
N LEU A 145 -4.84 12.69 4.36
CA LEU A 145 -4.71 14.10 4.71
C LEU A 145 -3.33 14.45 5.27
N ILE A 146 -2.65 13.49 5.89
CA ILE A 146 -1.40 13.73 6.63
C ILE A 146 -0.17 13.15 5.93
N VAL A 147 -0.35 12.19 5.02
CA VAL A 147 0.74 11.46 4.35
C VAL A 147 1.64 12.37 3.53
N ASP A 148 1.05 13.34 2.83
CA ASP A 148 1.82 14.30 2.05
C ASP A 148 2.56 15.31 2.94
N ARG A 149 2.10 15.51 4.19
CA ARG A 149 2.75 16.39 5.15
C ARG A 149 3.91 15.72 5.89
N TYR A 150 3.70 14.53 6.44
CA TYR A 150 4.68 13.86 7.32
C TYR A 150 5.55 12.81 6.61
N GLY A 151 5.20 12.42 5.39
CA GLY A 151 5.90 11.36 4.68
C GLY A 151 5.43 9.96 5.07
N ARG A 152 5.87 8.98 4.30
CA ARG A 152 5.37 7.60 4.36
C ARG A 152 6.15 6.80 5.39
N LYS A 153 7.45 7.07 5.54
CA LYS A 153 8.35 6.38 6.47
C LYS A 153 7.95 6.62 7.92
N LEU A 154 7.77 7.89 8.29
CA LEU A 154 7.39 8.26 9.65
C LEU A 154 6.02 7.67 10.03
N LEU A 155 5.05 7.73 9.12
CA LEU A 155 3.71 7.20 9.38
C LEU A 155 3.71 5.68 9.53
N LEU A 156 4.48 4.94 8.73
CA LEU A 156 4.64 3.50 8.92
C LEU A 156 5.30 3.19 10.27
N PHE A 157 6.35 3.93 10.66
CA PHE A 157 7.00 3.71 11.95
C PHE A 157 6.05 3.97 13.13
N VAL A 158 5.34 5.10 13.14
CA VAL A 158 4.36 5.44 14.19
C VAL A 158 3.21 4.42 14.22
N SER A 159 2.72 4.00 13.07
CA SER A 159 1.72 2.94 12.92
C SER A 159 2.22 1.61 13.52
N GLY A 160 3.46 1.22 13.21
CA GLY A 160 4.12 0.04 13.77
C GLY A 160 4.22 0.09 15.29
N MET A 161 4.60 1.24 15.86
CA MET A 161 4.64 1.44 17.31
C MET A 161 3.26 1.28 17.96
N GLY A 162 2.21 1.83 17.35
CA GLY A 162 0.84 1.66 17.84
C GLY A 162 0.36 0.20 17.78
N ILE A 163 0.71 -0.53 16.72
CA ILE A 163 0.46 -1.97 16.57
C ILE A 163 1.14 -2.77 17.68
N ILE A 164 2.42 -2.50 17.96
CA ILE A 164 3.20 -3.15 19.03
C ILE A 164 2.51 -2.94 20.38
N VAL A 165 2.15 -1.70 20.70
CA VAL A 165 1.50 -1.35 21.97
C VAL A 165 0.12 -2.03 22.08
N GLY A 166 -0.67 -2.01 21.01
CA GLY A 166 -1.98 -2.67 20.97
C GLY A 166 -1.88 -4.18 21.20
N ASN A 167 -0.98 -4.86 20.48
CA ASN A 167 -0.73 -6.29 20.65
C ASN A 167 -0.14 -6.64 22.03
N ALA A 168 0.75 -5.80 22.57
CA ALA A 168 1.32 -6.02 23.89
C ALA A 168 0.23 -6.00 24.98
N PHE A 169 -0.67 -5.02 24.95
CA PHE A 169 -1.78 -4.94 25.90
C PHE A 169 -2.81 -6.07 25.71
N LEU A 170 -3.09 -6.47 24.48
CA LEU A 170 -3.92 -7.66 24.22
C LEU A 170 -3.28 -8.92 24.78
N GLY A 171 -1.97 -9.11 24.57
CA GLY A 171 -1.23 -10.22 25.14
C GLY A 171 -1.30 -10.25 26.67
N ILE A 172 -1.09 -9.10 27.32
CA ILE A 172 -1.22 -8.98 28.79
C ILE A 172 -2.63 -9.36 29.26
N TYR A 173 -3.66 -8.89 28.58
CA TYR A 173 -5.04 -9.17 28.94
C TYR A 173 -5.38 -10.66 28.83
N HIS A 174 -5.07 -11.28 27.69
CA HIS A 174 -5.37 -12.69 27.47
C HIS A 174 -4.54 -13.60 28.37
N TYR A 175 -3.25 -13.27 28.57
CA TYR A 175 -2.39 -14.01 29.49
C TYR A 175 -2.93 -14.01 30.93
N ALA A 176 -3.43 -12.87 31.39
CA ALA A 176 -4.01 -12.76 32.73
C ALA A 176 -5.32 -13.54 32.89
N ILE A 177 -6.17 -13.58 31.86
CA ILE A 177 -7.38 -14.42 31.86
C ILE A 177 -7.01 -15.91 31.90
N GLU A 178 -6.01 -16.32 31.13
CA GLU A 178 -5.54 -17.71 31.08
C GLU A 178 -4.97 -18.20 32.41
N HIS A 179 -4.49 -17.30 33.27
CA HIS A 179 -3.93 -17.60 34.59
C HIS A 179 -4.85 -17.19 35.75
N ASP A 180 -6.16 -17.04 35.51
CA ASP A 180 -7.17 -16.71 36.54
C ASP A 180 -6.91 -15.39 37.31
N VAL A 181 -6.21 -14.43 36.70
CA VAL A 181 -5.96 -13.10 37.27
C VAL A 181 -7.08 -12.15 36.85
N TYR A 182 -8.21 -12.21 37.57
CA TYR A 182 -9.42 -11.41 37.27
C TYR A 182 -9.35 -9.92 37.68
N VAL A 183 -8.18 -9.42 38.07
CA VAL A 183 -7.99 -8.01 38.47
C VAL A 183 -8.02 -7.06 37.25
N ILE A 184 -7.86 -7.60 36.04
CA ILE A 184 -7.78 -6.79 34.84
C ILE A 184 -9.16 -6.27 34.41
N ARG A 185 -9.23 -4.96 34.15
CA ARG A 185 -10.48 -4.28 33.77
C ARG A 185 -10.93 -4.68 32.37
N ARG A 186 -12.21 -5.02 32.26
CA ARG A 186 -12.94 -5.42 31.04
C ARG A 186 -12.86 -4.45 29.84
N TRP A 187 -12.50 -3.18 30.04
CA TRP A 187 -12.38 -2.19 28.96
C TRP A 187 -11.00 -2.19 28.26
N ILE A 188 -9.98 -2.76 28.90
CA ILE A 188 -8.60 -2.82 28.38
C ILE A 188 -8.51 -3.49 26.99
N PRO A 189 -9.08 -4.69 26.75
CA PRO A 189 -8.99 -5.32 25.43
C PRO A 189 -9.69 -4.50 24.35
N ILE A 190 -10.81 -3.85 24.68
CA ILE A 190 -11.56 -2.99 23.75
C ILE A 190 -10.71 -1.77 23.36
N ALA A 191 -10.10 -1.10 24.34
CA ALA A 191 -9.21 0.03 24.08
C ALA A 191 -7.96 -0.40 23.29
N SER A 192 -7.43 -1.59 23.56
CA SER A 192 -6.25 -2.14 22.88
C SER A 192 -6.53 -2.51 21.43
N LEU A 193 -7.68 -3.16 21.16
CA LEU A 193 -8.17 -3.44 19.80
C LEU A 193 -8.41 -2.15 19.02
N THR A 194 -9.03 -1.16 19.66
CA THR A 194 -9.29 0.15 19.07
C THR A 194 -7.98 0.86 18.69
N LEU A 195 -7.00 0.86 19.59
CA LEU A 195 -5.68 1.42 19.36
C LEU A 195 -4.96 0.69 18.22
N PHE A 196 -4.99 -0.64 18.24
CA PHE A 196 -4.39 -1.48 17.21
C PHE A 196 -4.96 -1.17 15.83
N GLU A 197 -6.29 -1.17 15.67
CA GLU A 197 -6.95 -0.89 14.39
C GLU A 197 -6.69 0.56 13.95
N PHE A 198 -6.80 1.53 14.86
CA PHE A 198 -6.49 2.93 14.53
C PHE A 198 -5.04 3.07 14.03
N ALA A 199 -4.08 2.50 14.75
CA ALA A 199 -2.68 2.52 14.38
C ALA A 199 -2.44 1.82 13.04
N PHE A 200 -3.05 0.65 12.80
CA PHE A 200 -2.93 -0.07 11.55
C PHE A 200 -3.42 0.75 10.36
N ASN A 201 -4.63 1.31 10.45
CA ASN A 201 -5.20 2.11 9.36
C ASN A 201 -4.43 3.42 9.13
N LEU A 202 -3.72 3.95 10.15
CA LEU A 202 -2.87 5.14 10.02
C LEU A 202 -1.70 4.94 9.05
N GLY A 203 -1.15 3.72 8.92
CA GLY A 203 0.07 3.47 8.16
C GLY A 203 0.10 2.11 7.48
N TYR A 204 0.28 1.02 8.23
CA TYR A 204 0.46 -0.33 7.70
C TYR A 204 -0.69 -0.81 6.80
N GLY A 205 -1.90 -0.28 6.96
CA GLY A 205 -3.04 -0.53 6.08
C GLY A 205 -2.82 0.00 4.66
N PRO A 206 -2.81 1.33 4.45
CA PRO A 206 -2.74 1.93 3.12
C PRO A 206 -1.33 2.07 2.54
N LEU A 207 -0.31 2.35 3.36
CA LEU A 207 0.98 2.82 2.87
C LEU A 207 1.80 1.78 2.10
N PRO A 208 1.81 0.47 2.44
CA PRO A 208 2.51 -0.52 1.63
C PRO A 208 2.03 -0.53 0.17
N TRP A 209 0.72 -0.35 -0.05
CA TRP A 209 0.12 -0.28 -1.38
C TRP A 209 0.41 1.04 -2.09
N THR A 210 0.45 2.15 -1.35
CA THR A 210 0.89 3.45 -1.89
C THR A 210 2.34 3.38 -2.35
N ILE A 211 3.25 2.86 -1.51
CA ILE A 211 4.68 2.73 -1.83
C ILE A 211 4.86 1.83 -3.05
N MET A 212 4.16 0.71 -3.13
CA MET A 212 4.16 -0.14 -4.34
C MET A 212 3.74 0.65 -5.60
N GLY A 213 2.79 1.58 -5.49
CA GLY A 213 2.42 2.47 -6.58
C GLY A 213 3.50 3.49 -6.97
N GLU A 214 4.38 3.85 -6.04
CA GLU A 214 5.40 4.90 -6.21
C GLU A 214 6.77 4.36 -6.63
N VAL A 215 7.15 3.15 -6.20
CA VAL A 215 8.50 2.60 -6.43
C VAL A 215 8.65 1.84 -7.75
N PHE A 216 7.55 1.57 -8.45
CA PHE A 216 7.55 0.83 -9.72
C PHE A 216 7.09 1.69 -10.88
N TYR A 217 7.82 1.57 -11.99
CA TYR A 217 7.45 2.06 -13.32
C TYR A 217 6.09 1.52 -13.80
N ALA A 218 5.37 2.33 -14.58
CA ALA A 218 4.00 2.03 -14.98
C ALA A 218 3.89 0.72 -15.77
N THR A 219 4.91 0.36 -16.54
CA THR A 219 4.98 -0.89 -17.32
C THR A 219 5.10 -2.16 -16.48
N ILE A 220 5.88 -2.15 -15.39
CA ILE A 220 6.13 -3.32 -14.54
C ILE A 220 5.24 -3.38 -13.29
N ARG A 221 4.66 -2.23 -12.90
CA ARG A 221 3.81 -2.10 -11.71
C ARG A 221 2.66 -3.11 -11.66
N PRO A 222 1.91 -3.42 -12.74
CA PRO A 222 0.85 -4.43 -12.69
C PRO A 222 1.37 -5.82 -12.30
N LEU A 223 2.54 -6.20 -12.81
CA LEU A 223 3.16 -7.48 -12.50
C LEU A 223 3.68 -7.52 -11.06
N ALA A 224 4.33 -6.45 -10.60
CA ALA A 224 4.78 -6.33 -9.22
C ALA A 224 3.61 -6.35 -8.23
N ALA A 225 2.51 -5.69 -8.56
CA ALA A 225 1.29 -5.70 -7.77
C ALA A 225 0.69 -7.10 -7.67
N MET A 226 0.61 -7.85 -8.77
CA MET A 226 0.13 -9.22 -8.76
C MET A 226 0.96 -10.11 -7.81
N ILE A 227 2.29 -10.06 -7.92
CA ILE A 227 3.20 -10.86 -7.07
C ILE A 227 3.08 -10.44 -5.61
N THR A 228 3.07 -9.14 -5.33
CA THR A 228 2.97 -8.59 -3.97
C THR A 228 1.64 -8.99 -3.31
N THR A 229 0.54 -8.90 -4.05
CA THR A 229 -0.79 -9.30 -3.57
C THR A 229 -0.87 -10.79 -3.31
N MET A 230 -0.39 -11.62 -4.24
CA MET A 230 -0.35 -13.08 -4.05
C MET A 230 0.47 -13.45 -2.81
N PHE A 231 1.65 -12.85 -2.66
CA PHE A 231 2.50 -13.06 -1.49
C PHE A 231 1.83 -12.62 -0.19
N CYS A 232 1.20 -11.45 -0.18
CA CYS A 232 0.44 -10.94 0.96
C CYS A 232 -0.62 -11.95 1.44
N TYR A 233 -1.44 -12.47 0.53
CA TYR A 233 -2.47 -13.46 0.90
C TYR A 233 -1.90 -14.82 1.30
N ILE A 234 -0.77 -15.26 0.73
CA ILE A 234 -0.09 -16.49 1.16
C ILE A 234 0.42 -16.36 2.59
N ILE A 235 1.05 -15.23 2.95
CA ILE A 235 1.51 -14.99 4.32
C ILE A 235 0.32 -14.85 5.26
N GLY A 236 -0.71 -14.09 4.89
CA GLY A 236 -1.93 -13.94 5.69
C GLY A 236 -2.61 -15.29 5.97
N PHE A 237 -2.76 -16.13 4.94
CA PHE A 237 -3.28 -17.49 5.09
C PHE A 237 -2.39 -18.34 6.03
N SER A 238 -1.07 -18.27 5.85
CA SER A 238 -0.13 -19.03 6.67
C SER A 238 -0.20 -18.63 8.14
N VAL A 239 -0.27 -17.32 8.42
CA VAL A 239 -0.42 -16.79 9.78
C VAL A 239 -1.75 -17.25 10.39
N SER A 240 -2.85 -17.12 9.66
CA SER A 240 -4.17 -17.56 10.13
C SER A 240 -4.24 -19.08 10.35
N PHE A 241 -3.54 -19.87 9.54
CA PHE A 241 -3.50 -21.33 9.66
C PHE A 241 -2.66 -21.80 10.86
N VAL A 242 -1.52 -21.14 11.11
CA VAL A 242 -0.61 -21.48 12.22
C VAL A 242 -1.13 -20.98 13.58
N THR A 243 -1.90 -19.89 13.57
CA THR A 243 -2.38 -19.25 14.81
C THR A 243 -3.15 -20.19 15.74
N PRO A 244 -4.15 -20.99 15.30
CA PRO A 244 -4.85 -21.92 16.18
C PRO A 244 -3.91 -22.85 16.95
N VAL A 245 -2.87 -23.35 16.28
CA VAL A 245 -1.84 -24.20 16.89
C VAL A 245 -1.01 -23.42 17.91
N LEU A 246 -0.61 -22.18 17.58
CA LEU A 246 0.09 -21.31 18.53
C LEU A 246 -0.76 -21.03 19.77
N THR A 247 -2.05 -20.74 19.59
CA THR A 247 -2.95 -20.45 20.70
C THR A 247 -3.22 -21.68 21.57
N SER A 248 -3.25 -22.89 21.01
CA SER A 248 -3.46 -24.12 21.79
C SER A 248 -2.22 -24.55 22.58
N GLU A 249 -1.03 -24.38 21.99
CA GLU A 249 0.23 -24.82 22.60
C GLU A 249 0.85 -23.78 23.54
N LEU A 250 0.78 -22.49 23.17
CA LEU A 250 1.44 -21.40 23.89
C LEU A 250 0.45 -20.49 24.62
N GLY A 251 -0.84 -20.57 24.32
CA GLY A 251 -1.84 -19.61 24.80
C GLY A 251 -1.99 -18.38 23.90
N THR A 252 -3.15 -17.74 24.02
CA THR A 252 -3.56 -16.55 23.27
C THR A 252 -2.71 -15.35 23.67
N GLY A 253 -2.41 -15.20 24.95
CA GLY A 253 -1.59 -14.09 25.46
C GLY A 253 -0.19 -14.08 24.83
N ASN A 254 0.48 -15.24 24.83
CA ASN A 254 1.81 -15.39 24.24
C ASN A 254 1.78 -15.22 22.70
N THR A 255 0.72 -15.65 22.04
CA THR A 255 0.54 -15.46 20.59
C THR A 255 0.50 -13.98 20.20
N PHE A 256 -0.22 -13.14 20.95
CA PHE A 256 -0.22 -11.69 20.70
C PHE A 256 1.14 -11.04 20.95
N TRP A 257 1.91 -11.51 21.93
CA TRP A 257 3.29 -11.03 22.12
C TRP A 257 4.22 -11.43 20.98
N ILE A 258 4.05 -12.61 20.38
CA ILE A 258 4.78 -13.00 19.16
C ILE A 258 4.46 -12.02 18.02
N PHE A 259 3.19 -11.66 17.81
CA PHE A 259 2.82 -10.63 16.82
C PHE A 259 3.40 -9.25 17.15
N SER A 260 3.49 -8.90 18.43
CA SER A 260 4.16 -7.67 18.87
C SER A 260 5.66 -7.68 18.53
N ILE A 261 6.34 -8.81 18.64
CA ILE A 261 7.75 -8.96 18.25
C ILE A 261 7.91 -8.80 16.74
N PHE A 262 7.05 -9.42 15.93
CA PHE A 262 7.07 -9.22 14.48
C PHE A 262 6.75 -7.77 14.08
N GLY A 263 5.82 -7.12 14.78
CA GLY A 263 5.54 -5.70 14.62
C GLY A 263 6.75 -4.82 14.94
N PHE A 264 7.50 -5.15 16.00
CA PHE A 264 8.76 -4.48 16.36
C PHE A 264 9.81 -4.64 15.26
N ILE A 265 10.04 -5.87 14.80
CA ILE A 265 10.99 -6.13 13.70
C ILE A 265 10.56 -5.35 12.45
N GLY A 266 9.27 -5.32 12.13
CA GLY A 266 8.73 -4.60 10.98
C GLY A 266 8.88 -3.08 11.08
N ALA A 267 8.64 -2.50 12.25
CA ALA A 267 8.78 -1.05 12.48
C ALA A 267 10.25 -0.62 12.31
N PHE A 268 11.18 -1.36 12.91
CA PHE A 268 12.61 -1.10 12.79
C PHE A 268 13.15 -1.39 11.38
N PHE A 269 12.64 -2.43 10.71
CA PHE A 269 12.94 -2.66 9.29
C PHE A 269 12.53 -1.44 8.44
N THR A 270 11.36 -0.88 8.70
CA THR A 270 10.88 0.30 7.97
C THR A 270 11.77 1.51 8.24
N GLU A 271 12.24 1.69 9.47
CA GLU A 271 13.13 2.80 9.81
C GLU A 271 14.53 2.65 9.20
N LEU A 272 15.06 1.44 9.09
CA LEU A 272 16.43 1.20 8.61
C LEU A 272 16.53 1.04 7.09
N TYR A 273 15.57 0.33 6.47
CA TYR A 273 15.68 -0.10 5.08
C TYR A 273 14.82 0.74 4.12
N MET A 274 13.78 1.41 4.63
CA MET A 274 12.93 2.26 3.80
C MET A 274 13.51 3.68 3.73
N PHE A 275 13.54 4.23 2.52
CA PHE A 275 13.75 5.65 2.30
C PHE A 275 12.41 6.36 2.12
N GLU A 276 12.39 7.67 2.31
CA GLU A 276 11.19 8.48 2.13
C GLU A 276 10.91 8.68 0.64
N THR A 277 9.68 8.37 0.19
CA THR A 277 9.24 8.54 -1.21
C THR A 277 8.54 9.87 -1.46
N LYS A 278 8.22 10.62 -0.41
CA LYS A 278 7.53 11.92 -0.51
C LYS A 278 8.24 12.89 -1.45
N GLN A 279 7.48 13.44 -2.40
CA GLN A 279 7.89 14.48 -3.35
C GLN A 279 9.10 14.13 -4.25
N LYS A 280 9.46 12.84 -4.34
CA LYS A 280 10.52 12.38 -5.24
C LYS A 280 9.95 11.99 -6.59
N SER A 281 10.66 12.31 -7.66
CA SER A 281 10.33 11.77 -8.98
C SER A 281 10.65 10.28 -9.03
N LEU A 282 10.05 9.57 -9.98
CA LEU A 282 10.35 8.16 -10.18
C LEU A 282 11.83 7.95 -10.54
N GLY A 283 12.47 8.92 -11.22
CA GLY A 283 13.91 8.91 -11.48
C GLY A 283 14.74 8.93 -10.19
N ASP A 284 14.45 9.90 -9.30
CA ASP A 284 15.18 10.06 -8.04
C ASP A 284 15.09 8.82 -7.15
N ILE A 285 13.89 8.21 -7.08
CA ILE A 285 13.65 6.96 -6.34
C ILE A 285 14.54 5.83 -6.87
N GLN A 286 14.74 5.76 -8.18
CA GLN A 286 15.50 4.69 -8.83
C GLN A 286 17.01 4.89 -8.65
N ASP A 287 17.47 6.15 -8.61
CA ASP A 287 18.84 6.50 -8.28
C ASP A 287 19.18 6.17 -6.82
N GLU A 288 18.28 6.47 -5.89
CA GLU A 288 18.44 6.13 -4.47
C GLU A 288 18.42 4.60 -4.24
N LEU A 289 17.62 3.87 -5.02
CA LEU A 289 17.65 2.40 -5.05
C LEU A 289 18.95 1.84 -5.67
N ASN A 290 19.63 2.60 -6.53
CA ASN A 290 20.89 2.16 -7.16
C ASN A 290 22.11 2.29 -6.24
N GLN A 291 22.07 3.23 -5.29
CA GLN A 291 23.09 3.41 -4.25
C GLN A 291 23.13 2.21 -3.30
#